data_AF-A0A520IDM3-F1
#
_entry.id   AF-A0A520IDM3-F1
#
_cell.length_a   1.000
_cell.length_b   1.000
_cell.length_c   1.000
_cell.angle_alpha   90.00
_cell.angle_beta   90.00
_cell.angle_gamma   90.00
#
_symmetry.space_group_name_H-M   'P 1'
#
loop_
_entity.id
_entity.type
_entity.pdbx_description
1 polymer ?
#
loop_
_entity_poly.entity_id
_entity_poly.type
_entity_poly.pdbx_seq_one_letter_code
_entity_poly.pdbx_strand_id
1 'polypeptide(L)' 'AADMPSDASKLYGKNICNFLQLIIGKEGELNLNFEDDLVKGTCIAHDGKLVNERLLAAIEAK' A
#
# COMPACT_ATOMS: atom_id res chain seq x y z
N ALA A 1 -0.65 23.44 -12.61
CA ALA A 1 -0.89 23.56 -11.15
C ALA A 1 -1.91 22.50 -10.77
N ALA A 2 -1.91 21.99 -9.53
CA ALA A 2 -2.97 21.09 -9.08
C ALA A 2 -4.23 21.90 -8.76
N ASP A 3 -5.41 21.45 -9.21
CA ASP A 3 -6.65 22.22 -9.13
C ASP A 3 -7.21 22.33 -7.70
N MET A 4 -6.93 21.35 -6.83
CA MET A 4 -7.44 21.29 -5.46
C MET A 4 -6.45 20.59 -4.51
N PRO A 5 -5.26 21.18 -4.26
CA PRO A 5 -4.18 20.50 -3.54
C PRO A 5 -4.51 20.21 -2.07
N SER A 6 -5.27 21.09 -1.42
CA SER A 6 -5.64 20.94 0.01
C SER A 6 -6.56 19.73 0.24
N ASP A 7 -7.62 19.60 -0.54
CA ASP A 7 -8.58 18.52 -0.36
C ASP A 7 -8.04 17.18 -0.85
N ALA A 8 -7.23 17.17 -1.92
CA ALA A 8 -6.48 15.98 -2.34
C ALA A 8 -5.55 15.47 -1.22
N SER A 9 -4.85 16.37 -0.53
CA SER A 9 -3.96 16.03 0.59
C SER A 9 -4.74 15.43 1.77
N LYS A 10 -5.90 15.99 2.11
CA LYS A 10 -6.76 15.46 3.19
C LYS A 10 -7.26 14.06 2.87
N LEU A 11 -7.72 13.82 1.63
CA LEU A 11 -8.19 12.51 1.20
C LEU A 11 -7.07 11.47 1.20
N TYR A 12 -5.89 11.83 0.70
CA TYR A 12 -4.72 10.96 0.74
C TYR A 12 -4.32 10.62 2.18
N GLY A 13 -4.21 11.63 3.06
CA GLY A 13 -3.89 11.42 4.48
C GLY A 13 -4.89 10.51 5.17
N LYS A 14 -6.20 10.67 4.90
CA LYS A 14 -7.23 9.77 5.40
C LYS A 14 -7.03 8.33 4.92
N ASN A 15 -6.72 8.13 3.65
CA ASN A 15 -6.46 6.80 3.10
C ASN A 15 -5.22 6.14 3.73
N ILE A 16 -4.15 6.91 3.96
CA ILE A 16 -2.95 6.43 4.66
C ILE A 16 -3.28 6.03 6.09
N CYS A 17 -3.98 6.86 6.86
CA CYS A 17 -4.38 6.51 8.23
C CYS A 17 -5.24 5.25 8.28
N ASN A 18 -6.20 5.09 7.36
CA ASN A 18 -7.04 3.89 7.28
C ASN A 18 -6.21 2.64 6.96
N PHE A 19 -5.25 2.75 6.04
CA PHE A 19 -4.35 1.65 5.71
C PHE A 19 -3.44 1.27 6.90
N LEU A 20 -2.93 2.27 7.63
CA LEU A 20 -2.15 2.03 8.84
C LEU A 20 -2.97 1.30 9.92
N GLN A 21 -4.25 1.67 10.10
CA GLN A 21 -5.15 0.97 11.03
C GLN A 21 -5.46 -0.47 10.61
N LEU A 22 -5.37 -0.79 9.31
CA LEU A 22 -5.54 -2.15 8.80
C LEU A 22 -4.33 -3.03 9.14
N ILE A 23 -3.11 -2.48 9.03
CA ILE A 23 -1.86 -3.24 9.15
C ILE A 23 -1.19 -3.14 10.52
N ILE A 24 -1.65 -2.26 11.41
CA ILE A 24 -1.15 -2.11 12.76
C ILE A 24 -2.20 -2.66 13.72
N GLY A 25 -1.81 -3.69 14.47
CA GLY A 25 -2.64 -4.30 15.49
C GLY A 25 -2.81 -3.41 16.72
N LYS A 26 -3.64 -3.87 17.66
CA LYS A 26 -4.08 -3.05 18.80
C LYS A 26 -2.94 -2.72 19.76
N GLU A 27 -1.89 -3.54 19.80
CA GLU A 27 -0.73 -3.35 20.66
C GLU A 27 0.44 -2.67 19.91
N GLY A 28 0.21 -2.21 18.67
CA GLY A 28 1.21 -1.55 17.84
C GLY A 28 2.10 -2.52 17.04
N GLU A 29 1.78 -3.81 17.08
CA GLU A 29 2.43 -4.84 16.28
C GLU A 29 2.06 -4.72 14.81
N LEU A 30 3.00 -5.05 13.93
CA LEU A 30 2.74 -5.07 12.50
C LEU A 30 2.05 -6.38 12.11
N ASN A 31 0.86 -6.28 11.53
CA ASN A 31 0.08 -7.40 11.01
C ASN A 31 -0.05 -7.27 9.48
N LEU A 32 0.91 -7.86 8.75
CA LEU A 32 0.89 -7.90 7.29
C LEU A 32 0.10 -9.12 6.81
N ASN A 33 -1.23 -8.98 6.73
CA ASN A 33 -2.09 -10.01 6.16
C ASN A 33 -1.99 -10.03 4.62
N PHE A 34 -1.12 -10.89 4.06
CA PHE A 34 -0.96 -11.01 2.61
C PHE A 34 -2.12 -11.70 1.87
N GLU A 35 -3.12 -12.22 2.58
CA GLU A 35 -4.40 -12.66 1.99
C GLU A 35 -5.36 -11.48 1.73
N ASP A 36 -5.08 -10.31 2.30
CA ASP A 36 -5.83 -9.08 2.01
C ASP A 36 -5.31 -8.44 0.72
N ASP A 37 -6.20 -8.22 -0.24
CA ASP A 37 -5.87 -7.67 -1.56
C ASP A 37 -5.21 -6.28 -1.49
N LEU A 38 -5.56 -5.45 -0.51
CA LEU A 38 -4.99 -4.12 -0.34
C LEU A 38 -3.55 -4.21 0.19
N VAL A 39 -3.31 -5.06 1.18
CA VAL A 39 -1.97 -5.31 1.71
C VAL A 39 -1.08 -5.94 0.64
N LYS A 40 -1.56 -6.98 -0.05
CA LYS A 40 -0.83 -7.65 -1.15
C LYS A 40 -0.53 -6.68 -2.30
N GLY A 41 -1.53 -5.90 -2.72
CA GLY A 41 -1.39 -4.95 -3.82
C GLY A 41 -0.47 -3.76 -3.51
N THR A 42 -0.33 -3.39 -2.24
CA THR A 42 0.53 -2.28 -1.80
C THR A 42 1.98 -2.73 -1.58
N CYS A 43 2.21 -4.01 -1.25
CA CYS A 43 3.57 -4.53 -1.05
C CYS A 43 4.31 -4.69 -2.39
N ILE A 44 5.51 -4.08 -2.48
CA ILE A 44 6.36 -4.18 -3.67
C ILE A 44 7.33 -5.37 -3.57
N ALA A 45 8.00 -5.49 -2.43
CA ALA A 45 9.01 -6.50 -2.18
C ALA A 45 8.91 -7.04 -0.74
N HIS A 46 9.15 -8.33 -0.59
CA HIS A 46 9.17 -9.03 0.70
C HIS A 46 10.18 -10.19 0.61
N ASP A 47 10.93 -10.44 1.68
CA ASP A 47 11.96 -11.50 1.75
C ASP A 47 12.95 -11.54 0.58
N GLY A 48 13.41 -10.36 0.15
CA GLY A 48 14.38 -10.22 -0.94
C GLY A 48 13.81 -10.54 -2.32
N LYS A 49 12.49 -10.69 -2.47
CA LYS A 49 11.80 -10.96 -3.73
C LYS A 49 10.79 -9.87 -4.05
N LEU A 50 10.61 -9.60 -5.34
CA LEU A 50 9.47 -8.83 -5.81
C LEU A 50 8.21 -9.68 -5.70
N VAL A 51 7.18 -9.14 -5.06
CA VAL A 51 5.90 -9.84 -4.83
C VAL A 51 4.72 -9.16 -5.53
N ASN A 52 4.91 -7.94 -6.02
CA ASN A 52 3.86 -7.20 -6.71
C ASN A 52 3.68 -7.68 -8.15
N GLU A 53 2.55 -8.33 -8.41
CA GLU A 53 2.23 -8.92 -9.72
C GLU A 53 2.25 -7.90 -10.86
N ARG A 54 1.73 -6.67 -10.63
CA ARG A 54 1.70 -5.62 -11.66
C ARG A 54 3.09 -5.13 -12.01
N LEU A 55 3.96 -4.97 -11.01
CA LEU A 55 5.34 -4.57 -11.24
C LEU A 55 6.12 -5.65 -11.98
N LEU A 56 5.94 -6.93 -11.60
CA LEU A 56 6.55 -8.07 -12.27
C LEU A 56 6.16 -8.10 -13.76
N ALA A 57 4.86 -8.02 -14.06
CA ALA A 57 4.36 -8.00 -15.43
C ALA A 57 4.92 -6.81 -16.24
N ALA A 58 5.06 -5.64 -15.62
CA ALA A 58 5.61 -4.45 -16.29
C ALA A 58 7.12 -4.57 -16.60
N ILE A 59 7.87 -5.35 -15.81
CA ILE A 59 9.29 -5.61 -16.04
C ILE A 59 9.47 -6.69 -17.11
N GLU A 60 8.65 -7.74 -17.11
CA GLU A 60 8.69 -8.83 -18.10
C GLU A 60 8.23 -8.41 -19.51
N ALA A 61 7.38 -7.38 -19.60
CA ALA A 61 6.93 -6.83 -20.88
C ALA A 61 7.97 -5.94 -21.60
N LYS A 62 9.17 -5.78 -21.05
CA LYS A 62 10.31 -5.09 -21.68
C LYS A 62 11.24 -6.07 -22.37
#